data_AF-A0A3R9PK46-F1
#
_entry.id   AF-A0A3R9PK46-F1
#
_cell.length_a   1.000
_cell.length_b   1.000
_cell.length_c   1.000
_cell.angle_alpha   90.00
_cell.angle_beta   90.00
_cell.angle_gamma   90.00
#
_symmetry.space_group_name_H-M   'P 1'
#
loop_
_entity.id
_entity.type
_entity.pdbx_description
1 polymer ?
#
loop_
_entity_poly.entity_id
_entity_poly.type
_entity_poly.pdbx_seq_one_letter_code
_entity_poly.pdbx_strand_id
1 'polypeptide(L)' 'MELLFLGIGFFFVIGLLLLNIVTSIWAYRDSIRKGNSKEFALLILLGTLFFPVVGLIIYLFIRNI' A
#
# COMPACT_ATOMS: atom_id res chain seq x y z
N MET A 1 20.24 -21.95 -13.50
CA MET A 1 19.38 -22.06 -12.30
C MET A 1 19.47 -20.82 -11.42
N GLU A 2 20.66 -20.32 -11.07
CA GLU A 2 20.84 -19.13 -10.22
C GLU A 2 20.25 -17.85 -10.83
N LEU A 3 20.51 -17.57 -12.11
CA LEU A 3 19.97 -16.40 -12.81
C LEU A 3 18.43 -16.38 -12.84
N LEU A 4 17.83 -17.57 -12.98
CA LEU A 4 16.37 -17.75 -12.95
C LEU A 4 15.81 -17.45 -11.56
N PHE A 5 16.47 -17.94 -10.51
CA PHE A 5 16.10 -17.67 -9.12
C PHE A 5 16.18 -16.16 -8.81
N LEU A 6 17.25 -15.49 -9.24
CA LEU A 6 17.40 -14.04 -9.10
C LEU A 6 16.31 -13.27 -9.85
N GLY A 7 15.98 -13.69 -11.08
CA GLY A 7 14.92 -13.07 -11.89
C GLY A 7 13.54 -13.18 -11.23
N ILE A 8 13.20 -14.36 -10.69
CA ILE A 8 11.94 -14.58 -9.97
C ILE A 8 11.89 -13.74 -8.69
N GLY A 9 12.98 -13.70 -7.92
CA GLY A 9 13.07 -12.89 -6.70
C GLY A 9 12.88 -11.39 -6.99
N PHE A 10 13.52 -10.87 -8.04
CA PHE A 10 13.40 -9.48 -8.45
C PHE A 10 11.97 -9.12 -8.88
N PHE A 11 11.33 -9.98 -9.70
CA PHE A 11 9.94 -9.80 -10.11
C PHE A 11 8.99 -9.76 -8.90
N PHE A 12 9.21 -10.63 -7.91
CA PHE A 12 8.38 -10.68 -6.71
C PHE A 12 8.51 -9.40 -5.86
N VAL A 13 9.73 -8.91 -5.66
CA VAL A 13 9.98 -7.66 -4.91
C VAL A 13 9.32 -6.47 -5.60
N ILE A 14 9.45 -6.36 -6.93
CA ILE A 14 8.78 -5.30 -7.69
C ILE A 14 7.26 -5.44 -7.59
N GLY A 15 6.73 -6.65 -7.73
CA GLY A 15 5.29 -6.90 -7.62
C GLY A 15 4.74 -6.47 -6.26
N LEU A 16 5.44 -6.80 -5.17
CA LEU A 16 5.06 -6.37 -3.82
C LEU A 16 5.15 -4.85 -3.63
N LEU A 17 6.17 -4.20 -4.19
CA LEU A 17 6.31 -2.75 -4.14
C LEU A 17 5.15 -2.05 -4.87
N LEU A 18 4.81 -2.51 -6.08
CA LEU A 18 3.68 -1.99 -6.84
C LEU A 18 2.35 -2.21 -6.11
N LEU A 19 2.16 -3.39 -5.53
CA LEU A 19 0.98 -3.70 -4.71
C LEU A 19 0.87 -2.76 -3.51
N ASN A 20 1.98 -2.47 -2.82
CA ASN A 20 1.99 -1.52 -1.71
C ASN A 20 1.63 -0.10 -2.16
N ILE A 21 2.15 0.37 -3.29
CA ILE A 21 1.82 1.69 -3.84
C ILE A 21 0.34 1.77 -4.18
N VAL A 22 -0.20 0.78 -4.89
CA VAL A 22 -1.62 0.75 -5.31
C VAL A 22 -2.54 0.72 -4.09
N THR A 23 -2.26 -0.15 -3.11
CA THR A 23 -3.06 -0.23 -1.86
C THR A 23 -2.98 1.05 -1.04
N SER A 24 -1.83 1.71 -0.98
CA SER A 24 -1.66 3.01 -0.32
C SER A 24 -2.47 4.12 -1.00
N ILE A 25 -2.47 4.16 -2.34
CA ILE A 25 -3.31 5.10 -3.10
C ILE A 25 -4.80 4.82 -2.87
N TRP A 26 -5.21 3.55 -2.79
CA TRP A 26 -6.59 3.21 -2.45
C TRP A 26 -6.96 3.64 -1.03
N ALA A 27 -6.09 3.44 -0.04
CA ALA A 27 -6.30 3.91 1.33
C ALA A 27 -6.49 5.43 1.40
N TYR A 28 -5.69 6.20 0.66
CA TYR A 28 -5.87 7.65 0.49
C TYR A 28 -7.25 7.99 -0.07
N ARG A 29 -7.61 7.38 -1.20
CA ARG A 29 -8.88 7.67 -1.89
C ARG A 29 -10.09 7.29 -1.04
N ASP A 30 -10.03 6.17 -0.34
CA ASP A 30 -11.11 5.74 0.55
C ASP A 30 -11.21 6.64 1.78
N SER A 31 -10.09 7.12 2.32
CA SER A 31 -10.09 8.12 3.40
C SER A 31 -10.84 9.40 2.98
N ILE A 32 -10.56 9.91 1.77
CA ILE A 32 -11.26 11.08 1.22
C ILE A 32 -12.75 10.79 1.00
N ARG A 33 -13.10 9.63 0.42
CA ARG A 33 -14.51 9.24 0.18
C ARG A 33 -15.33 9.13 1.48
N LYS A 34 -14.68 8.76 2.58
CA LYS A 34 -15.29 8.72 3.91
C LYS A 34 -15.46 10.10 4.57
N GLY A 35 -15.09 11.19 3.88
CA GLY A 35 -15.26 12.56 4.39
C GLY A 35 -14.15 13.02 5.33
N ASN A 36 -13.02 12.30 5.41
CA ASN A 36 -11.87 12.76 6.19
C ASN A 36 -11.19 13.96 5.52
N SER A 37 -10.43 14.72 6.30
CA SER A 37 -9.65 15.84 5.77
C SER A 37 -8.54 15.36 4.81
N LYS A 38 -8.06 16.27 3.95
CA LYS A 38 -6.98 15.95 2.99
C LYS A 38 -5.66 15.65 3.70
N GLU A 39 -5.40 16.33 4.80
CA GLU A 39 -4.22 16.14 5.64
C GLU A 39 -4.23 14.75 6.27
N PHE A 40 -5.38 14.32 6.80
CA PHE A 40 -5.55 12.96 7.32
C PHE A 40 -5.32 11.92 6.22
N ALA A 41 -5.94 12.09 5.06
CA ALA A 41 -5.74 11.16 3.95
C ALA A 41 -4.26 11.10 3.51
N LEU A 42 -3.56 12.24 3.51
CA LEU A 42 -2.13 12.30 3.21
C LEU A 42 -1.30 11.54 4.26
N LEU A 43 -1.64 11.65 5.55
CA LEU A 43 -1.01 10.87 6.61
C LEU A 43 -1.23 9.37 6.41
N ILE A 44 -2.44 8.95 6.01
CA ILE A 44 -2.73 7.56 5.66
C ILE A 44 -1.86 7.10 4.49
N LEU A 45 -1.80 7.88 3.40
CA LEU A 45 -0.99 7.55 2.22
C LEU A 45 0.48 7.31 2.58
N LEU A 46 1.07 8.25 3.32
CA LEU A 46 2.47 8.18 3.72
C LEU A 46 2.69 7.04 4.72
N GLY A 47 1.81 6.89 5.70
CA GLY A 47 1.85 5.78 6.65
C GLY A 47 1.79 4.43 5.97
N THR A 48 0.91 4.24 4.99
CA THR A 48 0.75 2.95 4.30
C THR A 48 1.89 2.65 3.32
N LEU A 49 2.49 3.69 2.73
CA LEU A 49 3.58 3.57 1.76
C LEU A 49 4.90 3.17 2.43
N PHE A 50 5.22 3.77 3.58
CA PHE A 50 6.48 3.50 4.30
C PHE A 50 6.39 2.33 5.27
N PHE A 51 5.19 1.96 5.71
CA PHE A 51 4.98 0.85 6.63
C PHE A 51 4.06 -0.20 6.00
N PRO A 52 4.48 -0.97 4.99
CA PRO A 52 3.61 -1.86 4.21
C PRO A 52 2.76 -2.83 5.02
N VAL A 53 3.30 -3.41 6.09
CA VAL A 53 2.57 -4.36 6.95
C VAL A 53 1.49 -3.65 7.76
N VAL A 54 1.85 -2.56 8.45
CA VAL A 54 0.92 -1.74 9.23
C VAL A 54 -0.08 -1.03 8.31
N GLY A 55 0.38 -0.63 7.13
CA GLY A 55 -0.39 0.00 6.08
C GLY A 55 -1.47 -0.90 5.52
N LEU A 56 -1.18 -2.18 5.33
CA LEU A 56 -2.19 -3.16 4.95
C LEU A 56 -3.29 -3.28 6.03
N ILE A 57 -2.90 -3.31 7.31
CA ILE A 57 -3.84 -3.34 8.44
C ILE A 57 -4.71 -2.07 8.44
N ILE A 58 -4.10 -0.89 8.34
CA ILE A 58 -4.80 0.41 8.26
C ILE A 58 -5.77 0.43 7.08
N TYR A 59 -5.34 -0.03 5.90
CA TYR A 59 -6.19 -0.12 4.72
C TYR A 59 -7.42 -1.01 4.96
N LEU A 60 -7.26 -2.16 5.63
CA LEU A 60 -8.40 -3.03 5.96
C LEU A 60 -9.41 -2.33 6.89
N PHE A 61 -8.93 -1.60 7.90
CA PHE A 61 -9.81 -0.78 8.75
C PHE A 61 -10.51 0.35 7.98
N ILE A 62 -9.79 1.03 7.07
CA ILE A 62 -10.34 2.14 6.28
C ILE A 62 -11.31 1.63 5.22
N ARG A 63 -11.11 0.45 4.65
CA ARG A 63 -11.98 -0.03 3.58
C ARG A 63 -13.34 -0.56 4.06
N ASN A 64 -13.53 -0.79 5.38
CA ASN A 64 -14.72 -1.46 5.91
C ASN A 64 -15.03 -2.75 5.11
N ILE A 65 -14.09 -3.70 5.09
CA ILE A 65 -14.49 -5.09 4.84
C ILE A 65 -15.21 -5.61 6.08
#